data_AF-A0A179B3U5-F1
#
_entry.id   AF-A0A179B3U5-F1
#
_cell.length_a   1.000
_cell.length_b   1.000
_cell.length_c   1.000
_cell.angle_alpha   90.00
_cell.angle_beta   90.00
_cell.angle_gamma   90.00
#
_symmetry.space_group_name_H-M   'P 1'
#
loop_
_entity.id
_entity.type
_entity.pdbx_description
1 polymer ?
#
loop_
_entity_poly.entity_id
_entity_poly.type
_entity_poly.pdbx_seq_one_letter_code
_entity_poly.pdbx_strand_id
1 'polypeptide(L)'
;MSQFRLDRDKFDQRLSRLEKDGEAFDKAQNEFALGAQAATGAMASAPAPGGQNSAGVGELDQFYAPLHTTLFASERELQAVSRGQKHCIGQLREAVASFEGVNEAERAKYLERLAALDGKFTYRRPQEMQEFVEAYAQARNLVDVFSQWGGK
;
A
#
# COMPACT_ATOMS: atom_id res chain seq x y z
N MET A 1 24.74 -14.66 31.81
CA MET A 1 23.80 -14.95 30.71
C MET A 1 22.43 -14.46 31.15
N SER A 2 21.97 -13.30 30.69
CA SER A 2 20.61 -12.84 30.98
C SER A 2 19.63 -13.66 30.16
N GLN A 3 18.88 -14.53 30.81
CA GLN A 3 17.81 -15.29 30.16
C GLN A 3 16.71 -14.30 29.75
N PHE A 4 16.54 -14.12 28.44
CA PHE A 4 15.47 -13.29 27.89
C PHE A 4 14.15 -14.05 28.02
N ARG A 5 13.48 -13.88 29.17
CA ARG A 5 12.16 -14.44 29.39
C ARG A 5 11.11 -13.59 28.67
N LEU A 6 10.24 -14.25 27.92
CA LEU A 6 9.09 -13.61 27.29
C LEU A 6 8.10 -13.14 28.37
N ASP A 7 7.95 -11.82 28.51
CA ASP A 7 6.84 -11.22 29.25
C ASP A 7 5.57 -11.37 28.40
N ARG A 8 4.76 -12.39 28.71
CA ARG A 8 3.56 -12.73 27.94
C ARG A 8 2.56 -11.60 27.89
N ASP A 9 2.28 -10.94 29.01
CA ASP A 9 1.27 -9.89 29.09
C ASP A 9 1.66 -8.71 28.19
N LYS A 10 2.93 -8.28 28.26
CA LYS A 10 3.43 -7.23 27.37
C LYS A 10 3.43 -7.67 25.90
N PHE A 11 3.78 -8.94 25.63
CA PHE A 11 3.80 -9.45 24.27
C PHE A 11 2.40 -9.52 23.67
N ASP A 12 1.42 -10.03 24.42
CA ASP A 12 0.01 -10.09 24.02
C ASP A 12 -0.59 -8.70 23.85
N GLN A 13 -0.22 -7.73 24.70
CA GLN A 13 -0.64 -6.34 24.52
C GLN A 13 -0.10 -5.74 23.21
N ARG A 14 1.19 -5.99 22.91
CA ARG A 14 1.80 -5.56 21.64
C ARG A 14 1.16 -6.23 20.44
N LEU A 15 0.87 -7.53 20.52
CA LEU A 15 0.19 -8.26 19.45
C LEU A 15 -1.21 -7.72 19.20
N SER A 16 -1.97 -7.45 20.27
CA SER A 16 -3.32 -6.90 20.18
C SER A 16 -3.32 -5.50 19.54
N ARG A 17 -2.29 -4.70 19.81
CA ARG A 17 -2.11 -3.41 19.13
C ARG A 17 -1.80 -3.60 17.65
N LEU A 18 -0.89 -4.53 17.32
CA LEU A 18 -0.52 -4.84 15.96
C LEU A 18 -1.71 -5.41 15.15
N GLU A 19 -2.61 -6.16 15.80
CA GLU A 19 -3.88 -6.62 15.22
C GLU A 19 -4.79 -5.46 14.83
N LYS A 20 -4.93 -4.46 15.71
CA LYS A 20 -5.69 -3.24 15.40
C LYS A 20 -5.05 -2.42 14.29
N ASP A 21 -3.71 -2.29 14.32
CA ASP A 21 -2.97 -1.57 13.28
C ASP A 21 -3.12 -2.28 11.91
N GLY A 22 -3.15 -3.61 11.90
CA GLY A 22 -3.40 -4.41 10.68
C GLY A 22 -4.82 -4.23 10.14
N GLU A 23 -5.82 -4.11 11.01
CA GLU A 23 -7.21 -3.78 10.60
C GLU A 23 -7.32 -2.37 10.04
N ALA A 24 -6.66 -1.40 10.67
CA ALA A 24 -6.60 -0.03 10.17
C ALA A 24 -5.89 0.04 8.81
N PHE A 25 -4.82 -0.74 8.61
CA PHE A 25 -4.11 -0.82 7.34
C PHE A 25 -4.99 -1.41 6.22
N ASP A 26 -5.68 -2.54 6.49
CA ASP A 26 -6.58 -3.15 5.50
C ASP A 26 -7.73 -2.18 5.13
N LYS A 27 -8.28 -1.47 6.13
CA LYS A 27 -9.27 -0.41 5.88
C LYS A 27 -8.72 0.72 5.01
N ALA A 28 -7.53 1.23 5.34
CA ALA A 28 -6.90 2.31 4.58
C ALA A 28 -6.62 1.91 3.12
N GLN A 29 -6.20 0.66 2.88
CA GLN A 29 -6.01 0.14 1.53
C GLN A 29 -7.34 0.03 0.77
N ASN A 30 -8.41 -0.41 1.42
CA ASN A 30 -9.74 -0.47 0.80
C ASN A 30 -10.27 0.93 0.47
N GLU A 31 -10.12 1.89 1.38
CA GLU A 31 -10.47 3.30 1.13
C GLU A 31 -9.65 3.90 -0.02
N PHE A 32 -8.35 3.59 -0.09
CA PHE A 32 -7.50 3.97 -1.21
C PHE A 32 -7.97 3.38 -2.53
N ALA A 33 -8.35 2.09 -2.57
CA ALA A 33 -8.85 1.44 -3.76
C ALA A 33 -10.15 2.09 -4.27
N LEU A 34 -11.09 2.38 -3.37
CA LEU A 34 -12.32 3.11 -3.70
C LEU A 34 -12.03 4.54 -4.20
N GLY A 35 -11.06 5.22 -3.60
CA GLY A 35 -10.60 6.55 -4.04
C GLY A 35 -9.99 6.52 -5.45
N ALA A 36 -9.15 5.53 -5.74
CA ALA A 36 -8.56 5.32 -7.06
C ALA A 36 -9.64 5.03 -8.12
N GLN A 37 -10.64 4.19 -7.78
CA GLN A 37 -11.80 3.93 -8.64
C GLN A 37 -12.61 5.18 -8.93
N ALA A 38 -12.93 5.97 -7.90
CA ALA A 38 -13.70 7.20 -8.07
C ALA A 38 -12.96 8.23 -8.93
N ALA A 39 -11.65 8.38 -8.74
CA ALA A 39 -10.82 9.24 -9.56
C ALA A 39 -10.83 8.79 -11.03
N THR A 40 -10.66 7.49 -11.28
CA THR A 40 -10.69 6.91 -12.63
C THR A 40 -12.04 7.10 -13.31
N GLY A 41 -13.13 6.83 -12.59
CA GLY A 41 -14.49 7.01 -13.10
C GLY A 41 -14.79 8.46 -13.50
N ALA A 42 -14.36 9.43 -12.69
CA ALA A 42 -14.48 10.85 -13.01
C ALA A 42 -13.70 11.24 -14.28
N MET A 43 -12.53 10.61 -14.50
CA MET A 43 -11.71 10.84 -15.69
C MET A 43 -12.27 10.17 -16.96
N ALA A 44 -12.89 8.99 -16.86
CA ALA A 44 -13.53 8.31 -17.99
C ALA A 44 -14.77 9.07 -18.51
N SER A 45 -15.41 9.88 -17.66
CA SER A 45 -16.53 10.74 -18.04
C SER A 45 -16.15 12.08 -18.68
N ALA A 46 -14.86 12.43 -18.77
CA ALA A 46 -14.42 13.64 -19.45
C ALA A 46 -14.46 13.42 -20.98
N PRO A 47 -15.16 14.27 -21.76
CA PRO A 47 -15.24 14.10 -23.20
C PRO A 47 -13.87 14.29 -23.86
N ALA A 48 -13.60 13.48 -24.89
CA ALA A 48 -12.40 13.60 -25.72
C ALA A 48 -12.22 15.03 -26.27
N PRO A 49 -10.97 15.48 -26.49
CA PRO A 49 -10.70 16.82 -27.00
C PRO A 49 -11.26 16.93 -28.43
N GLY A 50 -12.42 17.57 -28.57
CA GLY A 50 -13.12 17.76 -29.85
C GLY A 50 -14.65 17.76 -29.76
N GLY A 51 -15.24 17.27 -28.66
CA GLY A 51 -16.69 17.25 -28.48
C GLY A 51 -17.21 18.47 -27.72
N GLN A 52 -17.71 19.48 -28.44
CA GLN A 52 -18.52 20.56 -27.85
C GLN A 52 -19.79 19.95 -27.23
N ASN A 53 -19.88 19.94 -25.90
CA ASN A 53 -21.07 20.22 -25.07
C ASN A 53 -21.04 19.45 -23.73
N SER A 54 -20.49 20.09 -22.69
CA SER A 54 -21.06 20.07 -21.33
C SER A 54 -20.37 21.15 -20.49
N ALA A 55 -21.16 22.08 -19.96
CA ALA A 55 -20.67 23.18 -19.15
C ALA A 55 -19.93 22.66 -17.89
N GLY A 56 -18.74 23.18 -17.60
CA GLY A 56 -18.01 22.98 -16.33
C GLY A 56 -16.89 21.92 -16.31
N VAL A 57 -16.74 21.09 -17.35
CA VAL A 57 -15.78 19.95 -17.32
C VAL A 57 -14.32 20.36 -17.63
N GLY A 58 -14.10 21.48 -18.32
CA GLY A 58 -12.74 21.97 -18.61
C GLY A 58 -11.95 22.40 -17.36
N GLU A 59 -12.63 22.79 -16.28
CA GLU A 59 -11.98 23.15 -15.01
C GLU A 59 -11.49 21.91 -14.24
N LEU A 60 -12.00 20.71 -14.54
CA LEU A 60 -11.54 19.47 -13.92
C LEU A 60 -10.17 19.01 -14.45
N ASP A 61 -9.81 19.41 -15.67
CA ASP A 61 -8.54 19.07 -16.31
C ASP A 61 -7.34 19.65 -15.51
N GLN A 62 -7.51 20.84 -14.91
CA GLN A 62 -6.47 21.46 -14.08
C GLN A 62 -6.17 20.68 -12.78
N PHE A 63 -7.12 19.84 -12.33
CA PHE A 63 -6.95 19.00 -11.15
C PHE A 63 -6.36 17.62 -11.49
N TYR A 64 -6.21 17.29 -12.77
CA TYR A 64 -5.73 15.99 -13.23
C TYR A 64 -4.33 15.65 -12.70
N ALA A 65 -3.33 16.52 -12.98
CA ALA A 65 -1.96 16.29 -12.54
C ALA A 65 -1.79 16.30 -11.00
N PRO A 66 -2.44 17.22 -10.24
CA PRO A 66 -2.47 17.15 -8.78
C PRO A 66 -3.08 15.85 -8.23
N LEU A 67 -4.21 15.39 -8.77
CA LEU A 67 -4.88 14.15 -8.33
C LEU A 67 -4.03 12.90 -8.58
N HIS A 68 -3.37 12.83 -9.73
CA HIS A 68 -2.41 11.75 -10.01
C HIS A 68 -1.25 11.74 -9.02
N THR A 69 -0.68 12.92 -8.75
CA THR A 69 0.45 13.05 -7.83
C THR A 69 0.07 12.60 -6.41
N THR A 70 -1.12 12.97 -5.93
CA THR A 70 -1.58 12.56 -4.60
C THR A 70 -1.87 11.05 -4.54
N LEU A 71 -2.49 10.45 -5.56
CA LEU A 71 -2.71 9.01 -5.62
C LEU A 71 -1.40 8.21 -5.57
N PHE A 72 -0.39 8.63 -6.32
CA PHE A 72 0.93 7.98 -6.29
C PHE A 72 1.66 8.18 -4.96
N ALA A 73 1.55 9.36 -4.35
CA ALA A 73 2.10 9.60 -3.02
C ALA A 73 1.44 8.68 -1.98
N SER A 74 0.11 8.58 -1.98
CA SER A 74 -0.64 7.69 -1.10
C SER A 74 -0.30 6.21 -1.32
N GLU A 75 -0.15 5.77 -2.57
CA GLU A 75 0.30 4.41 -2.88
C GLU A 75 1.70 4.14 -2.30
N ARG A 76 2.64 5.08 -2.46
CA ARG A 76 3.99 4.95 -1.92
C ARG A 76 4.01 4.82 -0.41
N GLU A 77 3.18 5.61 0.28
CA GLU A 77 3.04 5.52 1.74
C GLU A 77 2.49 4.16 2.17
N LEU A 78 1.44 3.65 1.51
CA LEU A 78 0.89 2.32 1.81
C LEU A 78 1.94 1.22 1.60
N GLN A 79 2.76 1.31 0.55
CA GLN A 79 3.86 0.37 0.32
C GLN A 79 4.96 0.50 1.38
N ALA A 80 5.31 1.72 1.80
CA ALA A 80 6.32 1.96 2.82
C ALA A 80 5.87 1.39 4.18
N VAL A 81 4.63 1.66 4.57
CA VAL A 81 4.01 1.11 5.80
C VAL A 81 3.97 -0.42 5.75
N SER A 82 3.51 -0.99 4.62
CA SER A 82 3.50 -2.45 4.41
C SER A 82 4.88 -3.06 4.63
N ARG A 83 5.92 -2.53 3.98
CA ARG A 83 7.30 -3.04 4.11
C ARG A 83 7.83 -2.91 5.54
N GLY A 84 7.62 -1.75 6.17
CA GLY A 84 8.07 -1.50 7.53
C GLY A 84 7.43 -2.44 8.55
N GLN A 85 6.11 -2.65 8.45
CA GLN A 85 5.39 -3.54 9.36
C GLN A 85 5.73 -5.01 9.13
N LYS A 86 5.86 -5.47 7.87
CA LYS A 86 6.30 -6.83 7.56
C LYS A 86 7.72 -7.10 8.09
N HIS A 87 8.63 -6.12 7.98
CA HIS A 87 9.97 -6.24 8.56
C HIS A 87 9.93 -6.38 10.09
N CYS A 88 9.15 -5.53 10.77
CA CYS A 88 8.94 -5.61 12.22
C CYS A 88 8.35 -6.97 12.65
N ILE A 89 7.33 -7.45 11.94
CA ILE A 89 6.72 -8.76 12.18
C ILE A 89 7.74 -9.90 11.99
N GLY A 90 8.59 -9.82 10.95
CA GLY A 90 9.69 -10.75 10.73
C GLY A 90 10.63 -10.84 11.94
N GLN A 91 11.08 -9.68 12.44
CA GLN A 91 11.93 -9.61 13.63
C GLN A 91 11.22 -10.17 14.88
N LEU A 92 9.92 -9.91 15.04
CA LEU A 92 9.13 -10.48 16.15
C LEU A 92 9.02 -11.99 16.05
N ARG A 93 8.87 -12.55 14.85
CA ARG A 93 8.84 -14.02 14.65
C ARG A 93 10.17 -14.66 15.02
N GLU A 94 11.28 -14.06 14.59
CA GLU A 94 12.63 -14.52 14.97
C GLU A 94 12.84 -14.45 16.49
N ALA A 95 12.44 -13.34 17.12
CA ALA A 95 12.51 -13.18 18.56
C ALA A 95 11.69 -14.25 19.30
N VAL A 96 10.43 -14.47 18.88
CA VAL A 96 9.56 -15.52 19.44
C VAL A 96 10.16 -16.91 19.26
N ALA A 97 10.79 -17.19 18.12
CA ALA A 97 11.49 -18.46 17.88
C ALA A 97 12.74 -18.63 18.75
N SER A 98 13.36 -17.55 19.21
CA SER A 98 14.56 -17.59 20.04
C SER A 98 14.32 -17.67 21.55
N PHE A 99 13.09 -17.41 22.04
CA PHE A 99 12.84 -17.41 23.48
C PHE A 99 12.98 -18.79 24.12
N GLU A 100 13.69 -18.83 25.24
CA GLU A 100 13.81 -20.00 26.11
C GLU A 100 12.72 -19.96 27.19
N GLY A 101 12.12 -21.11 27.51
CA GLY A 101 11.08 -21.23 28.55
C GLY A 101 9.63 -20.96 28.10
N VAL A 102 9.41 -20.75 26.80
CA VAL A 102 8.06 -20.80 26.18
C VAL A 102 7.80 -22.23 25.73
N ASN A 103 6.62 -22.79 26.02
CA ASN A 103 6.30 -24.14 25.54
C ASN A 103 6.04 -24.11 24.03
N GLU A 104 6.18 -25.26 23.37
CA GLU A 104 6.09 -25.33 21.91
C GLU A 104 4.69 -24.95 21.37
N ALA A 105 3.63 -25.26 22.12
CA ALA A 105 2.27 -24.93 21.73
C ALA A 105 1.99 -23.41 21.75
N GLU A 106 2.51 -22.71 22.76
CA GLU A 106 2.40 -21.26 22.87
C GLU A 106 3.27 -20.54 21.85
N ARG A 107 4.48 -21.05 21.62
CA ARG A 107 5.34 -20.56 20.55
C ARG A 107 4.62 -20.66 19.20
N ALA A 108 4.04 -21.81 18.89
CA ALA A 108 3.27 -22.03 17.67
C ALA A 108 2.10 -21.03 17.55
N LYS A 109 1.33 -20.84 18.63
CA LYS A 109 0.21 -19.87 18.67
C LYS A 109 0.67 -18.44 18.36
N TYR A 110 1.77 -17.99 18.94
CA TYR A 110 2.30 -16.65 18.68
C TYR A 110 2.82 -16.49 17.25
N LEU A 111 3.51 -17.50 16.72
CA LEU A 111 3.99 -17.51 15.33
C LEU A 111 2.84 -17.51 14.33
N GLU A 112 1.76 -18.24 14.60
CA GLU A 112 0.57 -18.27 13.76
C GLU A 112 -0.13 -16.90 13.72
N ARG A 113 -0.32 -16.25 14.88
CA ARG A 113 -0.89 -14.89 14.94
C ARG A 113 -0.02 -13.89 14.19
N LEU A 114 1.31 -13.95 14.35
CA LEU A 114 2.23 -13.09 13.60
C LEU A 114 2.19 -13.36 12.08
N ALA A 115 2.02 -14.61 11.66
CA ALA A 115 1.85 -14.96 10.25
C ALA A 115 0.54 -14.41 9.67
N ALA A 116 -0.57 -14.49 10.42
CA ALA A 116 -1.84 -13.88 10.03
C ALA A 116 -1.72 -12.35 9.89
N LEU A 117 -0.99 -11.70 10.81
CA LEU A 117 -0.72 -10.27 10.74
C LEU A 117 0.15 -9.87 9.54
N ASP A 118 1.19 -10.66 9.24
CA ASP A 118 2.01 -10.44 8.04
C ASP A 118 1.16 -10.45 6.76
N GLY A 119 0.14 -11.31 6.71
CA GLY A 119 -0.87 -11.33 5.67
C GLY A 119 -1.67 -10.02 5.58
N LYS A 120 -2.17 -9.50 6.70
CA LYS A 120 -2.94 -8.24 6.75
C LYS A 120 -2.14 -7.02 6.25
N PHE A 121 -0.84 -6.97 6.54
CA PHE A 121 0.03 -5.88 6.06
C PHE A 121 0.50 -6.06 4.62
N THR A 122 0.03 -7.07 3.88
CA THR A 122 0.40 -7.25 2.48
C THR A 122 -0.33 -6.25 1.61
N TYR A 123 0.43 -5.29 1.07
CA TYR A 123 -0.13 -4.30 0.16
C TYR A 123 -0.66 -4.96 -1.13
N ARG A 124 -1.90 -4.65 -1.50
CA ARG A 124 -2.54 -5.08 -2.75
C ARG A 124 -2.85 -3.85 -3.59
N ARG A 125 -2.15 -3.73 -4.72
CA ARG A 125 -2.34 -2.63 -5.67
C ARG A 125 -3.70 -2.76 -6.36
N PRO A 126 -4.57 -1.73 -6.33
CA PRO A 126 -5.81 -1.69 -7.11
C PRO A 126 -5.54 -1.77 -8.62
N GLN A 127 -6.47 -2.33 -9.40
CA GLN A 127 -6.32 -2.49 -10.86
C GLN A 127 -6.20 -1.14 -11.57
N GLU A 128 -6.95 -0.16 -11.09
CA GLU A 128 -7.01 1.19 -11.62
C GLU A 128 -5.64 1.89 -11.51
N MET A 129 -4.90 1.61 -10.43
CA MET A 129 -3.52 2.08 -10.28
C MET A 129 -2.54 1.35 -11.22
N GLN A 130 -2.83 0.13 -11.65
CA GLN A 130 -2.00 -0.58 -12.63
C GLN A 130 -2.12 0.08 -14.01
N GLU A 131 -3.35 0.39 -14.43
CA GLU A 131 -3.62 1.10 -15.68
C GLU A 131 -2.97 2.49 -15.71
N PHE A 132 -2.99 3.23 -14.60
CA PHE A 132 -2.28 4.52 -14.52
C PHE A 132 -0.76 4.39 -14.63
N VAL A 133 -0.17 3.40 -13.97
CA VAL A 133 1.28 3.16 -14.05
C VAL A 133 1.69 2.80 -15.49
N GLU A 134 0.89 1.98 -16.18
CA GLU A 134 1.15 1.60 -17.58
C GLU A 134 1.01 2.78 -18.54
N ALA A 135 -0.04 3.60 -18.38
CA ALA A 135 -0.22 4.82 -19.18
C ALA A 135 0.96 5.79 -19.01
N TYR A 136 1.44 5.98 -17.79
CA TYR A 136 2.58 6.85 -17.52
C TYR A 136 3.92 6.26 -18.01
N ALA A 137 4.09 4.93 -17.91
CA ALA A 137 5.25 4.24 -18.46
C ALA A 137 5.29 4.30 -20.00
N GLN A 138 4.13 4.22 -20.67
CA GLN A 138 4.05 4.42 -22.12
C GLN A 138 4.35 5.88 -22.51
N ALA A 139 3.78 6.86 -21.80
CA ALA A 139 4.07 8.27 -22.04
C ALA A 139 5.57 8.59 -21.86
N ARG A 140 6.21 8.03 -20.82
CA ARG A 140 7.64 8.20 -20.58
C ARG A 140 8.51 7.52 -21.64
N ASN A 141 8.16 6.32 -22.08
CA ASN A 141 8.84 5.65 -23.21
C ASN A 141 8.71 6.45 -24.50
N LEU A 142 7.55 7.05 -24.79
CA LEU A 142 7.38 7.92 -25.94
C LEU A 142 8.27 9.16 -25.83
N VAL A 143 8.32 9.82 -24.67
CA VAL A 143 9.23 10.97 -24.44
C VAL A 143 10.70 10.58 -24.62
N ASP A 144 11.12 9.43 -24.13
CA ASP A 144 12.49 8.91 -24.31
C ASP A 144 12.80 8.64 -25.80
N VAL A 145 11.87 8.01 -26.52
CA VAL A 145 12.01 7.74 -27.97
C VAL A 145 12.05 9.05 -28.77
N PHE A 146 11.19 10.02 -28.48
CA PHE A 146 11.23 11.33 -29.12
C PHE A 146 12.52 12.10 -28.81
N SER A 147 13.05 11.96 -27.59
CA SER A 147 14.33 12.56 -27.19
C SER A 147 15.52 11.93 -27.93
N GLN A 148 15.46 10.63 -28.25
CA GLN A 148 16.48 9.95 -29.07
C GLN A 148 16.46 10.37 -30.55
N TRP A 149 15.31 10.85 -31.07
CA TRP A 149 15.19 11.33 -32.44
C TRP A 149 15.46 12.83 -32.61
N GLY A 150 15.30 13.64 -31.55
CA GLY A 150 15.52 15.09 -31.56
C GLY A 150 16.98 15.53 -31.35
N GLY A 151 17.90 14.59 -31.11
CA GLY A 151 19.34 14.86 -30.97
C GLY A 151 20.09 14.70 -32.29
N LYS A 152 20.00 15.67 -33.20
CA LYS A 152 20.98 15.85 -34.28
C LYS A 152 21.00 17.29 -34.80
#